data_AF-A0A636BDA7-F1
#
_entry.id   AF-A0A636BDA7-F1
#
_cell.length_a   1.000
_cell.length_b   1.000
_cell.length_c   1.000
_cell.angle_alpha   90.00
_cell.angle_beta   90.00
_cell.angle_gamma   90.00
#
_symmetry.space_group_name_H-M   'P 1'
#
loop_
_entity.id
_entity.type
_entity.pdbx_description
1 polymer ?
#
loop_
_entity_poly.entity_id
_entity_poly.type
_entity_poly.pdbx_seq_one_letter_code
_entity_poly.pdbx_strand_id
1 'polypeptide(L)'
;MKVSFFLLKFPLSSETFVLNQITAFIDMGHEVEIVALQKGDTQHTHAAWEKYGLAAKTRWLQDEPQGRLAKLRYRACKTLPGLHRAATWKALNFTRYGDESRNLILSAICAQVSQPFVADVFIAHFGPAGVTAAKLRELGVLRGKIATIFHGIDISSREVLSHYTPEYQQLFRRGDLMLPISDLWAGRLKSMGCPPEKIAVSRMGVDMTR
;
A
#
# COMPACT_ATOMS: atom_id res chain seq x y z
N MET A 1 -13.11 -11.97 9.97
CA MET A 1 -13.01 -11.21 8.71
C MET A 1 -11.57 -11.27 8.23
N LYS A 2 -11.35 -11.16 6.92
CA LYS A 2 -10.03 -11.13 6.30
C LYS A 2 -9.56 -9.69 6.12
N VAL A 3 -8.47 -9.35 6.80
CA VAL A 3 -7.85 -8.03 6.77
C VAL A 3 -6.49 -8.15 6.09
N SER A 4 -6.29 -7.42 5.00
CA SER A 4 -4.98 -7.38 4.35
C SER A 4 -4.27 -6.06 4.60
N PHE A 5 -3.00 -6.09 5.00
CA PHE A 5 -2.19 -4.87 5.07
C PHE A 5 -1.50 -4.65 3.73
N PHE A 6 -1.68 -3.48 3.14
CA PHE A 6 -0.98 -3.09 1.91
C PHE A 6 0.16 -2.12 2.23
N LEU A 7 1.39 -2.51 1.95
CA LEU A 7 2.59 -1.78 2.37
C LEU A 7 3.52 -1.53 1.18
N LEU A 8 4.23 -0.39 1.14
CA LEU A 8 5.20 -0.15 0.06
C LEU A 8 6.42 -1.07 0.16
N LYS A 9 6.85 -1.37 1.40
CA LYS A 9 7.96 -2.28 1.66
C LYS A 9 7.74 -2.93 3.02
N PHE A 10 7.99 -4.23 3.10
CA PHE A 10 7.83 -4.96 4.37
C PHE A 10 8.72 -6.21 4.40
N PRO A 11 9.36 -6.56 5.53
CA PRO A 11 9.37 -5.81 6.80
C PRO A 11 10.30 -4.58 6.79
N LEU A 12 10.02 -3.62 7.67
CA LEU A 12 10.85 -2.46 7.95
C LEU A 12 10.97 -2.26 9.47
N SER A 13 12.19 -2.26 9.99
CA SER A 13 12.45 -2.14 11.43
C SER A 13 12.02 -0.78 12.01
N SER A 14 12.04 0.27 11.20
CA SER A 14 11.60 1.62 11.58
C SER A 14 10.08 1.77 11.69
N GLU A 15 9.29 0.82 11.19
CA GLU A 15 7.83 0.90 11.11
C GLU A 15 7.15 0.01 12.16
N THR A 16 7.59 0.13 13.42
CA THR A 16 7.07 -0.66 14.56
C THR A 16 5.57 -0.49 14.76
N PHE A 17 5.01 0.70 14.51
CA PHE A 17 3.58 0.96 14.62
C PHE A 17 2.75 0.13 13.62
N VAL A 18 3.26 -0.11 12.40
CA VAL A 18 2.61 -0.97 11.41
C VAL A 18 2.61 -2.41 11.91
N LEU A 19 3.77 -2.87 12.39
CA LEU A 19 3.94 -4.21 12.94
C LEU A 19 3.03 -4.46 14.16
N ASN A 20 2.93 -3.49 15.06
CA ASN A 20 2.07 -3.56 16.23
C ASN A 20 0.59 -3.62 15.82
N GLN A 21 0.17 -2.86 14.82
CA GLN A 21 -1.20 -2.94 14.33
C GLN A 21 -1.49 -4.30 13.67
N ILE A 22 -0.58 -4.81 12.84
CA ILE A 22 -0.71 -6.16 12.23
C ILE A 22 -0.92 -7.22 13.31
N THR A 23 -0.06 -7.23 14.33
CA THR A 23 -0.10 -8.23 15.40
C THR A 23 -1.34 -8.08 16.27
N ALA A 24 -1.79 -6.85 16.56
CA ALA A 24 -3.04 -6.62 17.26
C ALA A 24 -4.26 -7.17 16.51
N PHE A 25 -4.33 -7.01 15.18
CA PHE A 25 -5.42 -7.61 14.38
C PHE A 25 -5.38 -9.14 14.39
N ILE A 26 -4.19 -9.74 14.44
CA ILE A 26 -4.04 -11.20 14.62
C ILE A 26 -4.56 -11.60 16.01
N ASP A 27 -4.17 -10.89 17.06
CA ASP A 27 -4.58 -11.17 18.44
C ASP A 27 -6.10 -10.99 18.65
N MET A 28 -6.75 -10.11 17.87
CA MET A 28 -8.21 -9.95 17.82
C MET A 28 -8.93 -11.11 17.09
N GLY A 29 -8.20 -12.09 16.54
CA GLY A 29 -8.77 -13.25 15.85
C GLY A 29 -9.14 -13.02 14.38
N HIS A 30 -8.60 -11.97 13.74
CA HIS A 30 -8.80 -11.75 12.31
C HIS A 30 -7.84 -12.58 11.46
N GLU A 31 -8.28 -12.94 10.25
CA GLU A 31 -7.40 -13.54 9.25
C GLU A 31 -6.57 -12.42 8.61
N VAL A 32 -5.26 -12.39 8.90
CA VAL A 32 -4.36 -11.33 8.43
C VAL A 32 -3.44 -11.83 7.32
N GLU A 33 -3.43 -11.10 6.20
CA GLU A 33 -2.50 -11.25 5.08
C GLU A 33 -1.75 -9.93 4.85
N ILE A 34 -0.47 -9.98 4.47
CA ILE A 34 0.33 -8.78 4.19
C ILE A 34 0.71 -8.80 2.72
N VAL A 35 0.27 -7.78 1.97
CA VAL A 35 0.65 -7.58 0.56
C VAL A 35 1.60 -6.39 0.49
N ALA A 36 2.86 -6.66 0.20
CA ALA A 36 3.89 -5.63 0.14
C ALA A 36 4.36 -5.40 -1.30
N LEU A 37 4.46 -4.14 -1.71
CA LEU A 37 4.91 -3.78 -3.05
C LEU A 37 6.35 -4.22 -3.27
N GLN A 38 7.23 -4.02 -2.29
CA GLN A 38 8.64 -4.44 -2.32
C GLN A 38 9.02 -5.30 -1.12
N LYS A 39 9.99 -6.19 -1.32
CA LYS A 39 10.61 -6.95 -0.24
C LYS A 39 11.46 -6.07 0.67
N GLY A 40 11.23 -6.23 1.97
CA GLY A 40 11.94 -5.57 3.06
C GLY A 40 13.19 -6.29 3.53
N ASP A 41 13.71 -5.89 4.68
CA ASP A 41 14.86 -6.52 5.33
C ASP A 41 14.40 -7.65 6.26
N THR A 42 14.52 -8.89 5.80
CA THR A 42 14.14 -10.08 6.56
C THR A 42 15.21 -10.56 7.54
N GLN A 43 16.38 -9.91 7.59
CA GLN A 43 17.48 -10.27 8.51
C GLN A 43 17.40 -9.45 9.79
N HIS A 44 17.14 -8.14 9.70
CA HIS A 44 17.05 -7.25 10.86
C HIS A 44 15.58 -6.95 11.20
N THR A 45 14.91 -7.95 11.78
CA THR A 45 13.49 -7.85 12.15
C THR A 45 13.28 -7.80 13.66
N HIS A 46 12.06 -7.45 14.08
CA HIS A 46 11.64 -7.47 15.48
C HIS A 46 11.18 -8.87 15.90
N ALA A 47 11.24 -9.20 17.19
CA ALA A 47 10.82 -10.51 17.71
C ALA A 47 9.39 -10.93 17.30
N ALA A 48 8.50 -9.95 17.08
CA ALA A 48 7.15 -10.19 16.59
C ALA A 48 7.10 -10.83 15.19
N TRP A 49 8.12 -10.61 14.35
CA TRP A 49 8.23 -11.21 13.02
C TRP A 49 8.21 -12.74 13.09
N GLU A 50 9.04 -13.30 13.98
CA GLU A 50 9.13 -14.75 14.20
C GLU A 50 7.93 -15.25 15.00
N LYS A 51 7.61 -14.58 16.12
CA LYS A 51 6.52 -14.97 17.02
C LYS A 51 5.17 -15.15 16.30
N TYR A 52 4.84 -14.25 15.37
CA TYR A 52 3.58 -14.28 14.64
C TYR A 52 3.69 -14.95 13.26
N GLY A 53 4.87 -15.49 12.91
CA GLY A 53 5.11 -16.15 11.62
C GLY A 53 4.84 -15.24 10.42
N LEU A 54 5.21 -13.96 10.50
CA LEU A 54 4.79 -12.94 9.53
C LEU A 54 5.35 -13.17 8.12
N ALA A 55 6.47 -13.86 8.00
CA ALA A 55 7.00 -14.30 6.71
C ALA A 55 5.99 -15.11 5.90
N ALA A 56 5.32 -16.08 6.53
CA ALA A 56 4.35 -16.95 5.88
C ALA A 56 3.06 -16.21 5.49
N LYS A 57 2.74 -15.12 6.20
CA LYS A 57 1.59 -14.25 5.95
C LYS A 57 1.86 -13.16 4.91
N THR A 58 3.10 -13.02 4.46
CA THR A 58 3.52 -11.96 3.54
C THR A 58 3.56 -12.44 2.09
N ARG A 59 3.09 -11.58 1.19
CA ARG A 59 3.15 -11.72 -0.27
C ARG A 59 3.83 -10.47 -0.83
N TRP A 60 5.01 -10.63 -1.41
CA TRP A 60 5.72 -9.56 -2.08
C TRP A 60 5.33 -9.51 -3.56
N LEU A 61 4.90 -8.34 -4.03
CA LEU A 61 4.57 -8.13 -5.44
C LEU A 61 5.83 -7.99 -6.30
N GLN A 62 6.92 -7.48 -5.72
CA GLN A 62 8.20 -7.32 -6.38
C GLN A 62 9.36 -7.65 -5.43
N ASP A 63 10.35 -8.38 -5.96
CA ASP A 63 11.67 -8.59 -5.34
C ASP A 63 12.73 -8.09 -6.34
N GLU A 64 12.91 -6.77 -6.32
CA GLU A 64 13.65 -6.02 -7.34
C GLU A 64 15.13 -5.84 -6.98
N PRO A 65 16.03 -5.90 -7.98
CA PRO A 65 17.44 -5.55 -7.76
C PRO A 65 17.60 -4.08 -7.38
N GLN A 66 18.75 -3.75 -6.80
CA GLN A 66 19.12 -2.37 -6.53
C GLN A 66 19.49 -1.60 -7.82
N GLY A 67 19.23 -0.30 -7.83
CA GLY A 67 19.55 0.60 -8.94
C GLY A 67 18.40 0.83 -9.93
N ARG A 68 18.23 2.08 -10.39
CA ARG A 68 17.08 2.51 -11.20
C ARG A 68 16.97 1.75 -12.54
N LEU A 69 18.09 1.57 -13.25
CA LEU A 69 18.11 0.89 -14.54
C LEU A 69 17.85 -0.62 -14.40
N ALA A 70 18.40 -1.26 -13.36
CA ALA A 70 18.16 -2.67 -13.08
C ALA A 70 16.69 -2.93 -12.75
N LYS A 71 16.07 -2.06 -11.95
CA LYS A 71 14.61 -2.11 -11.68
C LYS A 71 13.78 -1.99 -12.94
N LEU A 72 14.09 -1.03 -13.81
CA LEU A 72 13.34 -0.85 -15.05
C LEU A 72 13.45 -2.08 -15.97
N ARG A 73 14.66 -2.62 -16.15
CA ARG A 73 14.90 -3.84 -16.93
C ARG A 73 14.14 -5.03 -16.34
N TYR A 74 14.22 -5.21 -15.02
CA TYR A 74 13.48 -6.25 -14.31
C TYR A 74 11.97 -6.16 -14.58
N ARG A 75 11.38 -4.97 -14.40
CA ARG A 75 9.94 -4.74 -14.62
C ARG A 75 9.53 -4.93 -16.08
N ALA A 76 10.36 -4.50 -17.03
CA ALA A 76 10.13 -4.74 -18.44
C ALA A 76 10.07 -6.25 -18.73
N CYS A 77 11.08 -7.01 -18.30
CA CYS A 77 11.11 -8.47 -18.46
C CYS A 77 9.90 -9.14 -17.80
N LYS A 78 9.48 -8.67 -16.62
CA LYS A 78 8.31 -9.19 -15.91
C LYS A 78 6.96 -8.79 -16.53
N THR A 79 6.93 -7.74 -17.33
CA THR A 79 5.73 -7.31 -18.06
C THR A 79 5.45 -8.21 -19.26
N LEU A 80 6.49 -8.68 -19.96
CA LEU A 80 6.37 -9.44 -21.22
C LEU A 80 5.44 -10.66 -21.16
N PRO A 81 5.52 -11.55 -20.14
CA PRO A 81 4.66 -12.74 -20.10
C PRO A 81 3.16 -12.41 -20.00
N GLY A 82 2.83 -11.23 -19.48
CA GLY A 82 1.46 -10.79 -19.24
C GLY A 82 0.85 -9.93 -20.34
N LEU A 83 1.53 -9.72 -21.47
CA LEU A 83 1.02 -8.90 -22.58
C LEU A 83 -0.26 -9.48 -23.21
N HIS A 84 -0.61 -10.74 -22.97
CA HIS A 84 -1.91 -11.29 -23.38
C HIS A 84 -3.07 -10.82 -22.49
N ARG A 85 -2.80 -10.18 -21.34
CA ARG A 85 -3.82 -9.77 -20.36
C ARG A 85 -4.20 -8.31 -20.52
N ALA A 86 -5.51 -8.04 -20.55
CA ALA A 86 -6.02 -6.66 -20.66
C ALA A 86 -5.55 -5.74 -19.52
N ALA A 87 -5.42 -6.26 -18.29
CA ALA A 87 -4.94 -5.50 -17.13
C ALA A 87 -3.52 -4.96 -17.33
N THR A 88 -2.63 -5.77 -17.94
CA THR A 88 -1.25 -5.36 -18.24
C THR A 88 -1.20 -4.16 -19.19
N TRP A 89 -2.02 -4.17 -20.24
CA TRP A 89 -2.12 -3.03 -21.17
C TRP A 89 -2.75 -1.81 -20.51
N LYS A 90 -3.81 -2.00 -19.72
CA LYS A 90 -4.42 -0.89 -18.97
C LYS A 90 -3.40 -0.24 -18.04
N ALA A 91 -2.54 -1.01 -17.39
CA ALA A 91 -1.51 -0.51 -16.49
C ALA A 91 -0.45 0.37 -17.17
N LEU A 92 -0.28 0.28 -18.49
CA LEU A 92 0.59 1.14 -19.30
C LEU A 92 -0.05 2.50 -19.63
N ASN A 93 -1.30 2.75 -19.22
CA ASN A 93 -1.95 4.02 -19.42
C ASN A 93 -1.35 5.11 -18.51
N PHE A 94 -0.43 5.89 -19.09
CA PHE A 94 0.24 6.99 -18.41
C PHE A 94 -0.72 8.07 -17.90
N THR A 95 -1.72 8.47 -18.69
CA THR A 95 -2.63 9.55 -18.28
C THR A 95 -3.49 9.16 -17.08
N ARG A 96 -3.77 7.86 -16.90
CA ARG A 96 -4.55 7.35 -15.76
C ARG A 96 -3.71 7.03 -14.53
N TYR A 97 -2.48 6.53 -14.71
CA TYR A 97 -1.70 5.92 -13.63
C TYR A 97 -0.34 6.59 -13.34
N GLY A 98 0.04 7.61 -14.12
CA GLY A 98 1.17 8.48 -13.81
C GLY A 98 2.52 7.77 -13.81
N ASP A 99 3.38 8.12 -12.86
CA ASP A 99 4.77 7.66 -12.82
C ASP A 99 4.93 6.16 -12.54
N GLU A 100 3.96 5.53 -11.87
CA GLU A 100 3.92 4.07 -11.68
C GLU A 100 3.63 3.32 -12.99
N SER A 101 3.00 3.97 -13.96
CA SER A 101 2.88 3.45 -15.32
C SER A 101 4.21 3.56 -16.07
N ARG A 102 4.85 4.75 -15.99
CA ARG A 102 6.13 5.03 -16.67
C ARG A 102 7.25 4.11 -16.24
N ASN A 103 7.30 3.80 -14.94
CA ASN A 103 8.34 2.94 -14.38
C ASN A 103 8.01 1.45 -14.48
N LEU A 104 6.92 1.07 -15.16
CA LEU A 104 6.46 -0.29 -15.44
C LEU A 104 6.09 -1.15 -14.22
N ILE A 105 5.98 -0.57 -13.01
CA ILE A 105 5.69 -1.38 -11.83
C ILE A 105 4.28 -1.98 -11.90
N LEU A 106 3.29 -1.20 -12.34
CA LEU A 106 1.91 -1.69 -12.42
C LEU A 106 1.75 -2.79 -13.49
N SER A 107 2.39 -2.62 -14.66
CA SER A 107 2.33 -3.62 -15.73
C SER A 107 3.04 -4.90 -15.34
N ALA A 108 4.19 -4.80 -14.66
CA ALA A 108 4.93 -5.95 -14.14
C ALA A 108 4.12 -6.72 -13.08
N ILE A 109 3.33 -6.03 -12.24
CA ILE A 109 2.45 -6.68 -11.26
C ILE A 109 1.28 -7.36 -11.98
N CYS A 110 0.57 -6.65 -12.85
CA CYS A 110 -0.58 -7.20 -13.59
C CYS A 110 -0.21 -8.42 -14.45
N ALA A 111 1.02 -8.42 -14.97
CA ALA A 111 1.53 -9.55 -15.74
C ALA A 111 1.81 -10.79 -14.89
N GLN A 112 2.24 -10.62 -13.63
CA GLN A 112 2.62 -11.71 -12.73
C GLN A 112 1.45 -12.22 -11.89
N VAL A 113 0.53 -11.34 -11.48
CA VAL A 113 -0.61 -11.72 -10.63
C VAL A 113 -1.74 -12.28 -11.51
N SER A 114 -1.95 -13.59 -11.44
CA SER A 114 -3.00 -14.29 -12.20
C SER A 114 -4.35 -14.34 -11.46
N GLN A 115 -4.32 -14.29 -10.13
CA GLN A 115 -5.51 -14.29 -9.27
C GLN A 115 -5.46 -13.08 -8.35
N PRO A 116 -6.57 -12.34 -8.17
CA PRO A 116 -6.59 -11.16 -7.32
C PRO A 116 -6.35 -11.54 -5.86
N PHE A 117 -5.68 -10.64 -5.13
CA PHE A 117 -5.68 -10.69 -3.68
C PHE A 117 -7.07 -10.25 -3.19
N VAL A 118 -7.72 -11.09 -2.39
CA VAL A 118 -9.08 -10.85 -1.90
C VAL A 118 -9.03 -10.65 -0.40
N ALA A 119 -9.66 -9.59 0.09
CA ALA A 119 -9.87 -9.33 1.52
C ALA A 119 -11.17 -8.54 1.72
N ASP A 120 -11.73 -8.57 2.93
CA ASP A 120 -12.87 -7.71 3.28
C ASP A 120 -12.43 -6.23 3.26
N VAL A 121 -11.22 -5.98 3.79
CA VAL A 121 -10.58 -4.67 3.80
C VAL A 121 -9.07 -4.79 3.61
N PHE A 122 -8.52 -3.86 2.85
CA PHE A 122 -7.11 -3.55 2.76
C PHE A 122 -6.81 -2.31 3.61
N ILE A 123 -5.88 -2.43 4.56
CA ILE A 123 -5.36 -1.32 5.34
C ILE A 123 -4.02 -0.90 4.72
N ALA A 124 -4.02 0.22 4.00
CA ALA A 124 -2.83 0.77 3.40
C ALA A 124 -2.17 1.77 4.34
N HIS A 125 -0.94 1.51 4.77
CA HIS A 125 -0.18 2.49 5.55
C HIS A 125 0.56 3.44 4.61
N PHE A 126 0.43 4.73 4.91
CA PHE A 126 0.92 5.85 4.13
C PHE A 126 0.07 6.19 2.90
N GLY A 127 -0.04 7.49 2.63
CA GLY A 127 -0.77 8.02 1.48
C GLY A 127 -0.35 7.39 0.15
N PRO A 128 0.96 7.30 -0.16
CA PRO A 128 1.42 6.69 -1.41
C PRO A 128 1.05 5.21 -1.53
N ALA A 129 1.05 4.44 -0.43
CA ALA A 129 0.60 3.04 -0.46
C ALA A 129 -0.90 2.95 -0.80
N GLY A 130 -1.71 3.85 -0.23
CA GLY A 130 -3.14 3.96 -0.56
C GLY A 130 -3.37 4.26 -2.04
N VAL A 131 -2.58 5.17 -2.62
CA VAL A 131 -2.62 5.48 -4.06
C VAL A 131 -2.33 4.23 -4.89
N THR A 132 -1.22 3.53 -4.61
CA THR A 132 -0.86 2.30 -5.33
C THR A 132 -1.94 1.22 -5.17
N ALA A 133 -2.45 1.01 -3.96
CA ALA A 133 -3.50 0.03 -3.68
C ALA A 133 -4.78 0.33 -4.48
N ALA A 134 -5.20 1.60 -4.53
CA ALA A 134 -6.38 2.02 -5.29
C ALA A 134 -6.20 1.74 -6.80
N LYS A 135 -5.02 2.03 -7.36
CA LYS A 135 -4.71 1.72 -8.77
C LYS A 135 -4.68 0.22 -9.04
N LEU A 136 -4.07 -0.57 -8.17
CA LEU A 136 -4.06 -2.04 -8.28
C LEU A 136 -5.47 -2.64 -8.17
N ARG A 137 -6.35 -2.05 -7.36
CA ARG A 137 -7.77 -2.42 -7.33
C ARG A 137 -8.48 -2.12 -8.65
N GLU A 138 -8.28 -0.94 -9.24
CA GLU A 138 -8.85 -0.62 -10.56
C GLU A 138 -8.36 -1.57 -11.67
N LEU A 139 -7.12 -2.07 -11.54
CA LEU A 139 -6.51 -3.02 -12.46
C LEU A 139 -6.92 -4.48 -12.19
N GLY A 140 -7.73 -4.74 -11.15
CA GLY A 140 -8.21 -6.06 -10.79
C GLY A 140 -7.18 -6.94 -10.08
N VAL A 141 -6.08 -6.36 -9.57
CA VAL A 141 -5.08 -7.07 -8.77
C VAL A 141 -5.55 -7.22 -7.31
N LEU A 142 -6.26 -6.22 -6.78
CA LEU A 142 -6.85 -6.25 -5.44
C LEU A 142 -8.37 -6.27 -5.53
N ARG A 143 -9.03 -7.03 -4.64
CA ARG A 143 -10.49 -7.07 -4.50
C ARG A 143 -10.89 -6.96 -3.04
N GLY A 144 -11.40 -5.80 -2.65
CA GLY A 144 -11.80 -5.48 -1.28
C GLY A 144 -11.94 -3.97 -1.09
N LYS A 145 -12.43 -3.54 0.08
CA LYS A 145 -12.44 -2.12 0.47
C LYS A 145 -11.02 -1.66 0.79
N ILE A 146 -10.70 -0.38 0.62
CA ILE A 146 -9.39 0.20 0.93
C ILE A 146 -9.58 1.30 1.96
N ALA A 147 -8.94 1.12 3.12
CA ALA A 147 -8.74 2.13 4.14
C ALA A 147 -7.27 2.58 4.13
N THR A 148 -7.02 3.87 3.98
CA THR A 148 -5.65 4.42 3.94
C THR A 148 -5.34 5.19 5.21
N ILE A 149 -4.31 4.78 5.93
CA ILE A 149 -3.81 5.49 7.11
C ILE A 149 -2.78 6.52 6.66
N PHE A 150 -3.02 7.79 7.00
CA PHE A 150 -2.09 8.88 6.70
C PHE A 150 -1.28 9.29 7.93
N HIS A 151 0.04 9.23 7.78
CA HIS A 151 1.02 9.62 8.79
C HIS A 151 1.47 11.07 8.59
N GLY A 152 2.24 11.59 9.56
CA GLY A 152 2.69 12.98 9.53
C GLY A 152 3.43 13.34 8.24
N ILE A 153 4.33 12.48 7.76
CA ILE A 153 5.13 12.73 6.55
C ILE A 153 4.25 12.90 5.30
N ASP A 154 3.14 12.18 5.23
CA ASP A 154 2.26 12.15 4.05
C ASP A 154 1.59 13.49 3.79
N ILE A 155 1.36 14.27 4.85
CA ILE A 155 0.53 15.49 4.83
C ILE A 155 1.33 16.74 5.27
N SER A 156 2.59 16.59 5.67
CA SER A 156 3.44 17.71 6.11
C SER A 156 4.68 17.94 5.26
N SER A 157 5.20 16.93 4.57
CA SER A 157 6.35 17.10 3.68
C SER A 157 5.94 17.87 2.43
N ARG A 158 6.63 18.99 2.14
CA ARG A 158 6.39 19.80 0.93
C ARG A 158 6.64 18.99 -0.34
N GLU A 159 7.68 18.17 -0.35
CA GLU A 159 8.01 17.31 -1.48
C GLU A 159 6.90 16.29 -1.73
N VAL A 160 6.47 15.58 -0.68
CA VAL A 160 5.38 14.59 -0.78
C VAL A 160 4.10 15.28 -1.25
N LEU A 161 3.72 16.41 -0.65
CA LEU A 161 2.52 17.14 -1.05
C LEU A 161 2.58 17.63 -2.50
N SER A 162 3.71 18.18 -2.94
CA SER A 162 3.86 18.68 -4.32
C SER A 162 3.68 17.58 -5.37
N HIS A 163 4.13 16.37 -5.06
CA HIS A 163 4.03 15.22 -5.96
C HIS A 163 2.69 14.50 -5.85
N TYR A 164 2.22 14.24 -4.63
CA TYR A 164 1.09 13.34 -4.38
C TYR A 164 -0.26 14.04 -4.19
N THR A 165 -0.35 15.37 -4.07
CA THR A 165 -1.68 16.02 -3.89
C THR A 165 -2.68 15.64 -4.99
N PRO A 166 -2.33 15.66 -6.30
CA PRO A 166 -3.26 15.20 -7.34
C PRO A 166 -3.62 13.71 -7.22
N GLU A 167 -2.66 12.88 -6.83
CA GLU A 167 -2.85 11.44 -6.61
C GLU A 167 -3.75 11.17 -5.39
N TYR A 168 -3.61 11.94 -4.31
CA TYR A 168 -4.49 11.89 -3.15
C TYR A 168 -5.91 12.29 -3.50
N GLN A 169 -6.11 13.29 -4.35
CA GLN A 169 -7.45 13.64 -4.84
C GLN A 169 -8.09 12.51 -5.67
N GLN A 170 -7.29 11.72 -6.39
CA GLN A 170 -7.77 10.51 -7.05
C GLN A 170 -8.07 9.41 -6.03
N LEU A 171 -7.21 9.25 -5.02
CA LEU A 171 -7.43 8.32 -3.91
C LEU A 171 -8.70 8.64 -3.12
N PHE A 172 -9.04 9.91 -2.86
CA PHE A 172 -10.29 10.29 -2.17
C PHE A 172 -11.54 9.87 -2.95
N ARG A 173 -11.46 9.93 -4.29
CA ARG A 173 -12.54 9.46 -5.17
C ARG A 173 -12.62 7.93 -5.18
N ARG A 174 -11.48 7.27 -5.35
CA ARG A 174 -11.40 5.82 -5.60
C ARG A 174 -11.45 4.99 -4.33
N GLY A 175 -10.87 5.44 -3.23
CA GLY A 175 -10.78 4.74 -1.94
C GLY A 175 -12.03 4.86 -1.08
N ASP A 176 -12.13 4.02 -0.05
CA ASP A 176 -13.34 3.89 0.76
C ASP A 176 -13.25 4.70 2.05
N LEU A 177 -12.09 4.69 2.72
CA LEU A 177 -11.90 5.37 4.00
C LEU A 177 -10.49 5.97 4.13
N MET A 178 -10.41 7.18 4.64
CA MET A 178 -9.16 7.89 4.93
C MET A 178 -9.02 8.04 6.44
N LEU A 179 -7.92 7.52 6.97
CA LEU A 179 -7.65 7.36 8.39
C LEU A 179 -6.46 8.24 8.81
N PRO A 180 -6.61 9.58 8.87
CA PRO A 180 -5.57 10.45 9.40
C PRO A 180 -5.34 10.19 10.89
N ILE A 181 -4.08 10.28 11.33
CA ILE A 181 -3.72 10.02 12.73
C ILE A 181 -4.04 11.16 13.71
N SER A 182 -4.56 12.30 13.23
CA SER A 182 -4.95 13.44 14.06
C SER A 182 -6.04 14.29 13.41
N ASP A 183 -6.74 15.10 14.22
CA ASP A 183 -7.73 16.07 13.73
C ASP A 183 -7.09 17.15 12.84
N LEU A 184 -5.84 17.53 13.13
CA LEU A 184 -5.06 18.44 12.27
C LEU A 184 -4.90 17.85 10.86
N TRP A 185 -4.56 16.57 10.77
CA TRP A 185 -4.41 15.86 9.49
C TRP A 185 -5.75 15.65 8.79
N ALA A 186 -6.82 15.38 9.54
CA ALA A 186 -8.17 15.34 8.99
C ALA A 186 -8.56 16.67 8.34
N GLY A 187 -8.28 17.80 9.00
CA GLY A 187 -8.49 19.13 8.44
C GLY A 187 -7.73 19.37 7.14
N ARG A 188 -6.47 18.91 7.07
CA ARG A 188 -5.66 19.00 5.84
C ARG A 188 -6.20 18.12 4.72
N LEU A 189 -6.57 16.86 4.99
CA LEU A 189 -7.20 15.99 3.99
C LEU A 189 -8.48 16.63 3.44
N LYS A 190 -9.32 17.21 4.31
CA LYS A 190 -10.52 17.95 3.92
C LYS A 190 -10.18 19.14 3.01
N SER A 191 -9.16 19.94 3.35
CA SER A 191 -8.73 21.07 2.50
C SER A 191 -8.19 20.64 1.13
N MET A 192 -7.69 19.40 1.01
CA MET A 192 -7.26 18.82 -0.26
C MET A 192 -8.43 18.25 -1.09
N GLY A 193 -9.67 18.30 -0.58
CA GLY A 193 -10.88 17.86 -1.27
C GLY A 193 -11.34 16.45 -0.88
N CYS A 194 -10.88 15.89 0.24
CA CYS A 194 -11.41 14.63 0.74
C CYS A 194 -12.84 14.84 1.30
N PRO A 195 -13.85 14.08 0.86
CA PRO A 195 -15.21 14.18 1.39
C PRO A 195 -15.24 13.87 2.90
N PRO A 196 -15.87 14.70 3.75
CA PRO A 196 -15.86 14.52 5.20
C PRO A 196 -16.35 13.14 5.67
N GLU A 197 -17.34 12.56 4.98
CA GLU A 197 -17.90 11.25 5.27
C GLU A 197 -16.92 10.08 5.02
N LYS A 198 -15.83 10.33 4.29
CA LYS A 198 -14.74 9.37 4.08
C LYS A 198 -13.58 9.56 5.05
N ILE A 199 -13.65 10.52 5.98
CA ILE A 199 -12.57 10.80 6.93
C ILE A 199 -12.99 10.29 8.32
N ALA A 200 -12.16 9.43 8.91
CA ALA A 200 -12.28 9.05 10.31
C ALA A 200 -10.91 9.07 10.99
N VAL A 201 -10.77 9.82 12.09
CA VAL A 201 -9.48 9.93 12.78
C VAL A 201 -9.14 8.62 13.48
N SER A 202 -7.98 8.04 13.15
CA SER A 202 -7.45 6.81 13.77
C SER A 202 -6.10 7.10 14.40
N ARG A 203 -6.10 7.41 15.71
CA ARG A 203 -4.88 7.73 16.45
C ARG A 203 -3.97 6.50 16.56
N MET A 204 -2.65 6.73 16.53
CA MET A 204 -1.68 5.67 16.77
C MET A 204 -1.47 5.51 18.29
N GLY A 205 -1.73 4.31 18.79
CA GLY A 205 -1.48 3.96 20.19
C GLY A 205 -0.09 3.39 20.39
N VAL A 206 0.41 3.50 21.62
CA VAL A 206 1.61 2.80 22.09
C VAL A 206 1.16 1.86 23.20
N ASP A 207 1.68 0.63 23.18
CA ASP A 207 1.49 -0.32 24.27
C ASP A 207 2.32 0.16 25.47
N MET A 208 1.65 0.54 26.56
CA MET A 208 2.31 1.03 27.77
C MET A 208 2.84 -0.09 28.67
N THR A 209 2.60 -1.35 28.30
CA THR A 209 3.02 -2.54 29.06
C THR A 209 4.29 -3.19 28.50
N ARG A 210 4.82 -2.68 27.39
CA ARG A 210 6.02 -3.14 26.71
C ARG A 210 7.04 -2.02 26.54
#